data_AF-U6M4C1-F1
#
_entry.id   AF-U6M4C1-F1
#
_cell.length_a   1.000
_cell.length_b   1.000
_cell.length_c   1.000
_cell.angle_alpha   90.00
_cell.angle_beta   90.00
_cell.angle_gamma   90.00
#
_symmetry.space_group_name_H-M   'P 1'
#
loop_
_entity.id
_entity.type
_entity.pdbx_description
1 polymer ?
#
loop_
_entity_poly.entity_id
_entity_poly.type
_entity_poly.pdbx_seq_one_letter_code
_entity_poly.pdbx_strand_id
1 'polypeptide(L)'
;MQLIFPVLPANVPPRLRTSLSHLDALAILERAKRSSCQDKEGFCSEVEQLINEHHFEVGHEGNSLQMSRVRLTSLMGHMLSVSKKYRVELDPSFVNIVVAMSVLEGVGAQLCPDADVLRTALPYSLMAARLLNNDSSKEA
;
A
#
# COMPACT_ATOMS: atom_id res chain seq x y z
N MET A 1 18.54 -3.55 -7.72
CA MET A 1 17.17 -3.01 -7.50
C MET A 1 16.52 -3.87 -6.42
N GLN A 2 16.74 -3.52 -5.15
CA GLN A 2 16.16 -4.26 -4.01
C GLN A 2 15.13 -3.36 -3.33
N LEU A 3 13.85 -3.62 -3.56
CA LEU A 3 12.77 -3.13 -2.72
C LEU A 3 12.39 -4.25 -1.76
N ILE A 4 13.21 -4.42 -0.72
CA ILE A 4 12.78 -5.13 0.47
C ILE A 4 12.07 -4.06 1.31
N PHE A 5 10.75 -3.94 1.12
CA PHE A 5 9.93 -3.35 2.17
C PHE A 5 10.07 -4.28 3.37
N PRO A 6 10.59 -3.82 4.52
CA PRO A 6 10.62 -4.66 5.70
C PRO A 6 9.18 -4.99 6.07
N VAL A 7 8.83 -6.28 6.05
CA VAL A 7 7.61 -6.78 6.70
C VAL A 7 7.72 -6.35 8.15
N LEU A 8 6.96 -5.33 8.52
CA LEU A 8 7.09 -4.66 9.80
C LEU A 8 6.59 -5.63 10.90
N PRO A 9 7.39 -5.92 11.95
CA PRO A 9 6.94 -6.80 13.02
C PRO A 9 5.73 -6.19 13.74
N ALA A 10 4.80 -7.05 14.17
CA ALA A 10 3.55 -6.68 14.86
C ALA A 10 3.75 -5.70 16.03
N ASN A 11 4.92 -5.76 16.67
CA ASN A 11 5.27 -5.05 17.89
C ASN A 11 6.35 -3.98 17.66
N VAL A 12 6.12 -3.09 16.69
CA VAL A 12 6.95 -1.89 16.52
C VAL A 12 6.52 -0.83 17.53
N PRO A 13 7.46 -0.26 18.32
CA PRO A 13 7.13 0.79 19.27
C PRO A 13 6.54 2.00 18.54
N PRO A 14 5.58 2.73 19.15
CA PRO A 14 4.83 3.79 18.47
C PRO A 14 5.73 4.87 17.86
N ARG A 15 6.89 5.16 18.48
CA ARG A 15 7.88 6.10 17.94
C ARG A 15 8.56 5.67 16.64
N LEU A 16 8.71 4.36 16.40
CA LEU A 16 9.21 3.86 15.13
C LEU A 16 8.13 3.85 14.05
N ARG A 17 6.86 3.59 14.40
CA ARG A 17 5.72 3.63 13.45
C ARG A 17 5.52 5.03 12.88
N THR A 18 5.56 6.06 13.72
CA THR A 18 5.46 7.47 13.28
C THR A 18 6.65 7.87 12.42
N SER A 19 7.86 7.45 12.79
CA SER A 19 9.06 7.69 11.99
C SER A 19 8.98 7.07 10.59
N LEU A 20 8.49 5.83 10.49
CA LEU A 20 8.37 5.10 9.23
C LEU A 20 7.30 5.69 8.30
N SER A 21 6.11 5.99 8.83
CA SER A 21 5.02 6.59 8.06
C SER A 21 5.38 8.00 7.56
N HIS A 22 6.13 8.78 8.35
CA HIS A 22 6.68 10.05 7.91
C HIS A 22 7.72 9.89 6.79
N LEU A 23 8.58 8.87 6.85
CA LEU A 23 9.54 8.55 5.78
C LEU A 23 8.83 8.14 4.48
N ASP A 24 7.75 7.36 4.57
CA ASP A 24 6.96 6.97 3.40
C ASP A 24 6.30 8.18 2.72
N ALA A 25 5.77 9.12 3.51
CA ALA A 25 5.20 10.36 3.00
C ALA A 25 6.24 11.25 2.30
N LEU A 26 7.46 11.35 2.86
CA LEU A 26 8.57 12.05 2.22
C LEU A 26 8.98 11.38 0.90
N ALA A 27 9.05 10.05 0.87
CA ALA A 27 9.38 9.31 -0.35
C ALA A 27 8.36 9.56 -1.47
N ILE A 28 7.07 9.76 -1.13
CA ILE A 28 6.03 10.15 -2.10
C ILE A 28 6.30 11.55 -2.66
N LEU A 29 6.69 12.51 -1.81
CA LEU A 29 7.06 13.86 -2.26
C LEU A 29 8.28 13.86 -3.17
N GLU A 30 9.33 13.09 -2.83
CA GLU A 30 10.56 13.02 -3.61
C GLU A 30 10.35 12.38 -4.99
N ARG A 31 9.42 11.42 -5.08
CA ARG A 31 9.07 10.74 -6.32
C ARG A 31 8.04 11.51 -7.17
N ALA A 32 7.39 12.52 -6.61
CA ALA A 32 6.39 13.29 -7.33
C ALA A 32 7.04 14.04 -8.50
N LYS A 33 6.52 13.81 -9.71
CA LYS A 33 7.09 14.34 -10.97
C LYS A 33 7.14 15.86 -11.00
N ARG A 34 6.20 16.50 -10.29
CA ARG A 34 6.14 17.96 -10.08
C ARG A 34 5.43 18.23 -8.75
N SER A 35 6.18 18.50 -7.69
CA SER A 35 5.60 18.98 -6.44
C SER A 35 5.72 20.50 -6.37
N SER A 36 4.60 21.23 -6.49
CA SER A 36 4.54 22.67 -6.11
C SER A 36 4.13 22.84 -4.65
N CYS A 37 4.38 21.80 -3.85
CA CYS A 37 3.98 21.69 -2.46
C CYS A 37 4.67 22.76 -1.62
N GLN A 38 3.88 23.72 -1.15
CA GLN A 38 4.33 24.81 -0.28
C GLN A 38 4.49 24.33 1.17
N ASP A 39 3.63 23.40 1.60
CA ASP A 39 3.60 22.87 2.96
C ASP A 39 3.87 21.36 2.96
N LYS A 40 5.16 21.02 2.95
CA LYS A 40 5.62 19.62 2.93
C LYS A 40 5.33 18.90 4.25
N GLU A 41 5.42 19.62 5.36
CA GLU A 41 5.20 19.06 6.70
C GLU A 41 3.73 18.72 6.90
N GLY A 42 2.82 19.61 6.50
CA GLY A 42 1.38 19.35 6.51
C GLY A 42 1.00 18.16 5.62
N PHE A 43 1.60 18.03 4.43
CA PHE A 43 1.40 16.85 3.58
C PHE A 43 1.87 15.57 4.29
N CYS A 44 3.06 15.58 4.90
CA CYS A 44 3.59 14.40 5.59
C CYS A 44 2.71 14.00 6.78
N SER A 45 2.25 14.98 7.55
CA SER A 45 1.38 14.75 8.71
C SER A 45 0.03 14.14 8.31
N GLU A 46 -0.63 14.64 7.25
CA GLU A 46 -1.90 14.07 6.79
C GLU A 46 -1.73 12.67 6.18
N VAL A 47 -0.65 12.44 5.43
CA VAL A 47 -0.35 11.08 4.91
C VAL A 47 -0.03 10.12 6.06
N GLU A 48 0.71 10.56 7.07
CA GLU A 48 0.99 9.76 8.27
C GLU A 48 -0.30 9.41 9.02
N GLN A 49 -1.20 10.38 9.22
CA GLN A 49 -2.51 10.12 9.82
C GLN A 49 -3.29 9.08 8.99
N LEU A 50 -3.31 9.23 7.67
CA LEU A 50 -4.00 8.33 6.77
C LEU A 50 -3.45 6.90 6.86
N ILE A 51 -2.11 6.74 6.89
CA ILE A 51 -1.44 5.46 7.05
C ILE A 51 -1.80 4.85 8.41
N ASN A 52 -1.74 5.63 9.49
CA ASN A 52 -2.05 5.14 10.84
C ASN A 52 -3.51 4.70 10.99
N GLU A 53 -4.46 5.38 10.37
CA GLU A 53 -5.90 5.03 10.39
C GLU A 53 -6.21 3.76 9.58
N HIS A 54 -5.43 3.49 8.53
CA HIS A 54 -5.68 2.37 7.60
C HIS A 54 -4.64 1.26 7.72
N HIS A 55 -3.70 1.36 8.66
CA HIS A 55 -2.67 0.35 8.87
C HIS A 55 -3.35 -0.97 9.26
N PHE A 56 -3.17 -1.99 8.43
CA PHE A 56 -3.58 -3.35 8.78
C PHE A 56 -2.67 -3.82 9.92
N GLU A 57 -3.21 -3.90 11.14
CA GLU A 57 -2.48 -4.50 12.25
C GLU A 57 -2.29 -5.99 11.98
N VAL A 58 -1.09 -6.34 11.51
CA VAL A 58 -0.59 -7.72 11.43
C VAL A 58 -0.26 -8.14 12.86
N GLY A 59 -1.29 -8.50 13.63
CA GLY A 59 -1.18 -8.65 15.08
C GLY A 59 -1.77 -9.94 15.60
N HIS A 60 -3.09 -10.09 15.61
CA HIS A 60 -3.73 -11.21 16.29
C HIS A 60 -5.01 -11.67 15.57
N GLU A 61 -5.05 -12.98 15.28
CA GLU A 61 -6.23 -13.83 14.99
C GLU A 61 -7.23 -13.45 13.87
N GLY A 62 -6.86 -12.64 12.88
CA GLY A 62 -7.78 -12.30 11.79
C GLY A 62 -7.14 -11.89 10.48
N ASN A 63 -6.14 -12.64 10.00
CA ASN A 63 -5.34 -12.32 8.82
C ASN A 63 -6.09 -12.53 7.49
N SER A 64 -7.28 -11.94 7.37
CA SER A 64 -8.17 -12.12 6.24
C SER A 64 -8.36 -10.82 5.46
N LEU A 65 -7.87 -10.80 4.21
CA LEU A 65 -8.21 -9.76 3.24
C LEU A 65 -9.52 -10.17 2.55
N GLN A 66 -10.59 -10.26 3.34
CA GLN A 66 -11.92 -10.44 2.79
C GLN A 66 -12.30 -9.25 1.93
N MET A 67 -12.80 -9.48 0.72
CA MET A 67 -13.17 -8.41 -0.20
C MET A 67 -14.19 -7.41 0.38
N SER A 68 -15.09 -7.86 1.24
CA SER A 68 -16.03 -6.99 1.97
C SER A 68 -15.36 -6.05 3.00
N ARG A 69 -14.13 -6.35 3.44
CA ARG A 69 -13.38 -5.61 4.48
C ARG A 69 -12.21 -4.79 3.93
N VAL A 70 -11.76 -5.05 2.71
CA VAL A 70 -10.75 -4.21 2.06
C VAL A 70 -11.37 -2.82 1.86
N ARG A 71 -10.59 -1.77 2.16
CA ARG A 71 -11.00 -0.36 2.04
C ARG A 71 -9.98 0.44 1.22
N LEU A 72 -9.42 -0.19 0.19
CA LEU A 72 -8.38 0.41 -0.65
C LEU A 72 -8.92 1.63 -1.39
N THR A 73 -10.14 1.53 -1.93
CA THR A 73 -10.81 2.64 -2.63
C THR A 73 -10.96 3.87 -1.73
N SER A 74 -11.34 3.68 -0.45
CA SER A 74 -11.48 4.79 0.51
C SER A 74 -10.13 5.43 0.84
N LEU A 75 -9.13 4.60 1.14
CA LEU A 75 -7.76 5.04 1.42
C LEU A 75 -7.18 5.84 0.24
N MET A 76 -7.35 5.35 -0.98
CA MET A 76 -6.81 5.98 -2.18
C MET A 76 -7.60 7.25 -2.56
N GLY A 77 -8.91 7.28 -2.31
CA GLY A 77 -9.70 8.51 -2.43
C GLY A 77 -9.19 9.61 -1.50
N HIS A 78 -8.87 9.26 -0.25
CA HIS A 78 -8.25 10.20 0.70
C HIS A 78 -6.86 10.63 0.22
N MET A 79 -6.01 9.70 -0.24
CA MET A 79 -4.69 10.02 -0.76
C MET A 79 -4.76 11.01 -1.94
N LEU A 80 -5.67 10.79 -2.90
CA LEU A 80 -5.90 11.71 -4.01
C LEU A 80 -6.36 13.10 -3.54
N SER A 81 -7.18 13.16 -2.49
CA SER A 81 -7.62 14.42 -1.87
C SER A 81 -6.44 15.18 -1.24
N VAL A 82 -5.61 14.49 -0.45
CA VAL A 82 -4.39 15.05 0.18
C VAL A 82 -3.41 15.53 -0.90
N SER A 83 -3.12 14.71 -1.91
CA SER A 83 -2.27 15.08 -3.03
C SER A 83 -2.78 16.31 -3.79
N LYS A 84 -4.09 16.40 -4.02
CA LYS A 84 -4.72 17.57 -4.65
C LYS A 84 -4.58 18.81 -3.77
N LYS A 85 -4.84 18.70 -2.45
CA LYS A 85 -4.75 19.81 -1.48
C LYS A 85 -3.35 20.42 -1.46
N TYR A 86 -2.32 19.58 -1.41
CA TYR A 86 -0.92 20.00 -1.34
C TYR A 86 -0.24 20.16 -2.70
N ARG A 87 -0.99 20.04 -3.81
CA ARG A 87 -0.47 20.14 -5.20
C ARG A 87 0.72 19.22 -5.46
N VAL A 88 0.63 17.99 -4.96
CA VAL A 88 1.56 16.90 -5.18
C VAL A 88 1.04 16.07 -6.34
N GLU A 89 1.77 16.07 -7.46
CA GLU A 89 1.40 15.27 -8.63
C GLU A 89 1.84 13.82 -8.44
N LEU A 90 0.86 12.91 -8.33
CA LEU A 90 1.11 11.47 -8.35
C LEU A 90 1.38 10.99 -9.79
N ASP A 91 2.19 9.96 -9.94
CA ASP A 91 2.46 9.39 -11.27
C ASP A 91 1.16 8.85 -11.91
N PRO A 92 0.81 9.27 -13.14
CA PRO A 92 -0.44 8.83 -13.78
C PRO A 92 -0.55 7.31 -13.95
N SER A 93 0.57 6.61 -14.16
CA SER A 93 0.60 5.15 -14.30
C SER A 93 0.25 4.48 -12.98
N PHE A 94 0.73 5.04 -11.86
CA PHE A 94 0.37 4.58 -10.53
C PHE A 94 -1.12 4.81 -10.25
N VAL A 95 -1.65 5.99 -10.55
CA VAL A 95 -3.09 6.30 -10.39
C VAL A 95 -3.94 5.34 -11.21
N ASN A 96 -3.55 5.01 -12.44
CA ASN A 96 -4.27 4.06 -13.29
C ASN A 96 -4.34 2.65 -12.66
N ILE A 97 -3.23 2.15 -12.12
CA ILE A 97 -3.19 0.85 -11.43
C ILE A 97 -4.12 0.87 -10.21
N VAL A 98 -4.08 1.94 -9.42
CA VAL A 98 -4.93 2.12 -8.24
C VAL A 98 -6.41 2.16 -8.60
N VAL A 99 -6.78 2.88 -9.66
CA VAL A 99 -8.18 2.94 -10.12
C VAL A 99 -8.65 1.56 -10.59
N ALA A 100 -7.83 0.83 -11.36
CA ALA A 100 -8.16 -0.53 -11.78
C ALA A 100 -8.36 -1.48 -10.58
N MET A 101 -7.47 -1.40 -9.58
CA MET A 101 -7.62 -2.17 -8.34
C MET A 101 -8.87 -1.78 -7.55
N SER A 102 -9.23 -0.49 -7.50
CA SER A 102 -10.44 0.01 -6.83
C SER A 102 -11.72 -0.51 -7.50
N VAL A 103 -11.75 -0.59 -8.84
CA VAL A 103 -12.87 -1.21 -9.56
C VAL A 103 -12.95 -2.69 -9.27
N LEU A 104 -11.82 -3.41 -9.31
CA LEU A 104 -11.77 -4.84 -9.00
C LEU A 104 -12.21 -5.11 -7.55
N GLU A 105 -11.82 -4.25 -6.60
CA GLU A 105 -12.29 -4.27 -5.22
C GLU A 105 -13.81 -4.15 -5.15
N GLY A 106 -14.37 -3.12 -5.78
CA GLY A 106 -15.83 -2.88 -5.78
C GLY A 106 -16.63 -4.00 -6.44
N VAL A 107 -16.13 -4.57 -7.55
CA VAL A 107 -16.78 -5.69 -8.24
C VAL A 107 -16.68 -6.96 -7.40
N GLY A 108 -15.49 -7.28 -6.89
CA GLY A 108 -15.27 -8.51 -6.15
C GLY A 108 -15.94 -8.51 -4.77
N ALA A 109 -16.09 -7.35 -4.12
CA ALA A 109 -16.88 -7.22 -2.89
C ALA A 109 -18.37 -7.51 -3.12
N GLN A 110 -18.91 -7.19 -4.31
CA GLN A 110 -20.30 -7.47 -4.67
C GLN A 110 -20.52 -8.93 -5.08
N LEU A 111 -19.59 -9.52 -5.83
CA LEU A 111 -19.75 -10.88 -6.36
C LEU A 111 -19.30 -11.96 -5.36
N CYS A 112 -18.23 -11.71 -4.60
CA CYS A 112 -17.57 -12.68 -3.73
C CYS A 112 -17.15 -12.03 -2.38
N PRO A 113 -18.09 -11.55 -1.55
CA PRO A 113 -17.81 -10.76 -0.34
C PRO A 113 -16.94 -11.48 0.70
N ASP A 114 -17.04 -12.80 0.78
CA ASP A 114 -16.31 -13.64 1.75
C ASP A 114 -14.96 -14.15 1.23
N ALA A 115 -14.61 -13.82 -0.02
CA ALA A 115 -13.35 -14.25 -0.61
C ALA A 115 -12.17 -13.56 0.05
N ASP A 116 -11.23 -14.38 0.55
CA ASP A 116 -9.98 -13.92 1.12
C ASP A 116 -8.91 -13.84 0.01
N VAL A 117 -8.51 -12.61 -0.32
CA VAL A 117 -7.56 -12.32 -1.41
C VAL A 117 -6.21 -12.97 -1.14
N LEU A 118 -5.72 -12.96 0.11
CA LEU A 118 -4.42 -13.54 0.44
C LEU A 118 -4.43 -15.05 0.33
N ARG A 119 -5.50 -15.71 0.81
CA ARG A 119 -5.64 -17.16 0.65
C ARG A 119 -5.74 -17.57 -0.81
N THR A 120 -6.44 -16.77 -1.62
CA THR A 120 -6.58 -17.01 -3.06
C THR A 120 -5.25 -16.80 -3.80
N ALA A 121 -4.47 -15.79 -3.41
CA ALA A 121 -3.19 -15.46 -4.03
C ALA A 121 -2.03 -16.36 -3.60
N LEU A 122 -2.09 -16.95 -2.40
CA LEU A 122 -1.01 -17.76 -1.81
C LEU A 122 -0.38 -18.80 -2.75
N PRO A 123 -1.13 -19.68 -3.45
CA PRO A 123 -0.51 -20.67 -4.34
C PRO A 123 0.27 -20.04 -5.49
N TYR A 124 -0.22 -18.93 -6.05
CA TYR A 124 0.46 -18.21 -7.11
C TYR A 124 1.73 -17.53 -6.61
N SER A 125 1.68 -16.91 -5.44
CA SER A 125 2.85 -16.29 -4.80
C SER A 125 3.96 -17.29 -4.50
N LEU A 126 3.60 -18.48 -3.99
CA LEU A 126 4.55 -19.56 -3.74
C LEU A 126 5.15 -20.10 -5.05
N MET A 127 4.34 -20.26 -6.09
CA MET A 127 4.82 -20.68 -7.41
C MET A 127 5.82 -19.68 -7.99
N ALA A 128 5.51 -18.38 -7.95
CA ALA A 128 6.40 -17.33 -8.42
C ALA A 128 7.74 -17.33 -7.67
N ALA A 129 7.71 -17.45 -6.34
CA ALA A 129 8.93 -17.51 -5.52
C ALA A 129 9.81 -18.72 -5.88
N ARG A 130 9.20 -19.87 -6.20
CA ARG A 130 9.95 -21.08 -6.63
C ARG A 130 10.62 -20.90 -7.98
N LEU A 131 9.98 -20.21 -8.92
CA LEU A 131 10.56 -19.92 -10.24
C LEU A 131 11.78 -19.01 -10.12
N LEU A 132 11.68 -17.94 -9.31
CA LEU A 132 12.79 -17.02 -9.06
C LEU A 132 14.01 -17.72 -8.43
N ASN A 133 13.78 -18.67 -7.51
CA ASN A 133 14.87 -19.47 -6.93
C ASN A 133 15.52 -20.43 -7.94
N ASN A 134 14.77 -20.92 -8.93
CA ASN A 134 15.29 -21.87 -9.92
C ASN A 134 16.11 -21.18 -11.01
N ASP A 135 15.74 -19.96 -11.40
CA ASP A 135 16.55 -19.14 -12.33
C ASP A 135 17.91 -18.78 -11.71
N SER A 136 17.93 -18.46 -10.41
CA SER A 136 19.16 -18.23 -9.63
C SER A 136 20.12 -19.43 -9.62
N SER A 137 19.61 -20.65 -9.86
CA SER A 137 20.40 -21.89 -9.87
C SER A 137 20.91 -22.30 -11.25
N LYS A 138 20.44 -21.64 -12.33
CA LYS A 138 20.85 -21.92 -13.72
C LYS A 138 21.91 -20.97 -14.26
N GLU A 139 22.17 -19.87 -13.57
CA GLU A 139 23.22 -18.89 -13.92
C GLU A 139 24.55 -19.09 -13.15
N ALA A 140 24.69 -20.19 -12.40
CA ALA A 140 25.92 -20.61 -11.70
C ALA A 140 26.46 -21.91 -12.30
#